data_AF-A0A1G3TJP2-F1
#
_entry.id   AF-A0A1G3TJP2-F1
#
_cell.length_a   1.000
_cell.length_b   1.000
_cell.length_c   1.000
_cell.angle_alpha   90.00
_cell.angle_beta   90.00
_cell.angle_gamma   90.00
#
_symmetry.space_group_name_H-M   'P 1'
#
loop_
_entity.id
_entity.type
_entity.pdbx_description
1 polymer ?
#
loop_
_entity_poly.entity_id
_entity_poly.type
_entity_poly.pdbx_seq_one_letter_code
_entity_poly.pdbx_strand_id
1 'polypeptide(L)'
;MKFNDLDMKSWKDSDINTDSLWVINERDKSGKHKNVYHGNFIPQIPNQLLKRYTKENEIVLEPFMGSGTTLFECEKLHRKYIGFDINPQMLEYVNNSMRDEKYDDNFYINDCNSLDSLQVDENIKKANEKFNSSHVQFVLMHPPYMDIVKFTENENDLSQIDDIDEFVKKFMELK
;
A
#
# COMPACT_ATOMS: atom_id res chain seq x y z
N MET A 1 -23.06 7.81 7.09
CA MET A 1 -21.65 8.04 7.47
C MET A 1 -20.93 8.58 6.23
N LYS A 2 -20.09 9.61 6.34
CA LYS A 2 -19.29 10.10 5.20
C LYS A 2 -18.04 9.22 5.12
N PHE A 3 -17.73 8.67 3.94
CA PHE A 3 -16.62 7.73 3.76
C PHE A 3 -15.35 8.41 3.19
N ASN A 4 -15.45 9.66 2.77
CA ASN A 4 -14.38 10.42 2.14
C ASN A 4 -14.56 11.92 2.37
N ASP A 5 -13.62 12.72 1.87
CA ASP A 5 -13.64 14.17 2.01
C ASP A 5 -14.45 14.88 0.92
N LEU A 6 -14.95 14.16 -0.08
CA LEU A 6 -15.63 14.73 -1.25
C LEU A 6 -16.82 15.62 -0.86
N ASP A 7 -16.91 16.79 -1.48
CA ASP A 7 -18.08 17.65 -1.38
C ASP A 7 -19.14 17.20 -2.40
N MET A 8 -20.21 16.59 -1.91
CA MET A 8 -21.31 16.12 -2.75
C MET A 8 -22.08 17.25 -3.44
N LYS A 9 -21.91 18.51 -3.05
CA LYS A 9 -22.52 19.65 -3.76
C LYS A 9 -21.74 20.03 -5.02
N SER A 10 -20.45 19.76 -5.05
CA SER A 10 -19.51 20.12 -6.12
C SER A 10 -18.76 18.89 -6.68
N TRP A 11 -19.30 17.67 -6.48
CA TRP A 11 -18.61 16.43 -6.86
C TRP A 11 -18.24 16.33 -8.34
N LYS A 12 -18.93 17.06 -9.22
CA LYS A 12 -18.63 17.11 -10.66
C LYS A 12 -17.35 17.91 -10.97
N ASP A 13 -16.94 18.78 -10.06
CA ASP A 13 -15.73 19.60 -10.17
C ASP A 13 -14.50 18.88 -9.57
N SER A 14 -14.72 17.72 -8.94
CA SER A 14 -13.69 16.85 -8.41
C SER A 14 -12.88 16.17 -9.52
N ASP A 15 -11.61 15.89 -9.25
CA ASP A 15 -10.73 15.09 -10.11
C ASP A 15 -10.92 13.56 -9.97
N ILE A 16 -12.01 13.12 -9.34
CA ILE A 16 -12.34 11.71 -9.15
C ILE A 16 -12.94 11.12 -10.43
N ASN A 17 -12.24 10.15 -11.02
CA ASN A 17 -12.70 9.47 -12.25
C ASN A 17 -13.78 8.40 -11.98
N THR A 18 -15.06 8.76 -11.98
CA THR A 18 -16.15 7.81 -11.67
C THR A 18 -16.41 6.73 -12.73
N ASP A 19 -15.67 6.68 -13.84
CA ASP A 19 -15.82 5.65 -14.87
C ASP A 19 -15.26 4.29 -14.41
N SER A 20 -15.75 3.24 -15.06
CA SER A 20 -15.28 1.86 -14.95
C SER A 20 -13.98 1.60 -15.72
N LEU A 21 -13.69 2.40 -16.76
CA LEU A 21 -12.46 2.33 -17.54
C LEU A 21 -11.58 3.56 -17.28
N TRP A 22 -10.40 3.35 -16.71
CA TRP A 22 -9.44 4.42 -16.47
C TRP A 22 -8.39 4.44 -17.58
N VAL A 23 -8.52 5.41 -18.49
CA VAL A 23 -7.52 5.66 -19.52
C VAL A 23 -6.49 6.64 -18.98
N ILE A 24 -5.29 6.14 -18.66
CA ILE A 24 -4.20 6.94 -18.11
C ILE A 24 -3.07 6.98 -19.14
N ASN A 25 -2.82 8.15 -19.71
CA ASN A 25 -1.88 8.33 -20.82
C ASN A 25 -0.42 8.15 -20.39
N GLU A 26 -0.06 8.67 -19.21
CA GLU A 26 1.30 8.56 -18.68
C GLU A 26 1.29 8.41 -17.15
N ARG A 27 2.34 7.76 -16.63
CA ARG A 27 2.59 7.64 -15.19
C ARG A 27 2.94 9.02 -14.61
N ASP A 28 2.34 9.36 -13.46
CA ASP A 28 2.74 10.54 -12.70
C ASP A 28 4.18 10.40 -12.22
N LYS A 29 5.02 11.40 -12.52
CA LYS A 29 6.45 11.46 -12.18
C LYS A 29 6.75 12.43 -11.05
N SER A 30 5.72 13.05 -10.46
CA SER A 30 5.87 13.96 -9.33
C SER A 30 6.14 13.21 -8.02
N GLY A 31 6.55 13.93 -6.97
CA GLY A 31 6.80 13.36 -5.65
C GLY A 31 8.00 12.40 -5.62
N LYS A 32 7.90 11.35 -4.78
CA LYS A 32 8.98 10.39 -4.50
C LYS A 32 8.95 9.16 -5.40
N HIS A 33 8.04 9.12 -6.38
CA HIS A 33 7.84 7.96 -7.24
C HIS A 33 9.04 7.73 -8.15
N LYS A 34 9.65 6.55 -8.04
CA LYS A 34 10.73 6.12 -8.94
C LYS A 34 10.44 4.73 -9.49
N ASN A 35 10.89 4.48 -10.73
CA ASN A 35 10.78 3.18 -11.38
C ASN A 35 11.96 2.28 -10.98
N VAL A 36 12.09 2.00 -9.68
CA VAL A 36 13.19 1.20 -9.10
C VAL A 36 12.77 -0.23 -8.77
N TYR A 37 11.49 -0.55 -8.91
CA TYR A 37 10.91 -1.84 -8.55
C TYR A 37 9.97 -2.31 -9.65
N HIS A 38 10.18 -3.54 -10.11
CA HIS A 38 9.39 -4.11 -11.19
C HIS A 38 7.93 -4.29 -10.76
N GLY A 39 7.00 -4.01 -11.67
CA GLY A 39 5.58 -4.23 -11.41
C GLY A 39 4.94 -3.28 -10.40
N ASN A 40 5.57 -2.16 -10.03
CA ASN A 40 4.89 -1.16 -9.21
C ASN A 40 3.76 -0.47 -10.01
N PHE A 41 2.54 -0.45 -9.46
CA PHE A 41 1.43 0.25 -10.11
C PHE A 41 1.66 1.76 -10.14
N ILE A 42 1.01 2.43 -11.09
CA ILE A 42 1.13 3.88 -11.29
C ILE A 42 0.47 4.65 -10.12
N PRO A 43 1.03 5.78 -9.68
CA PRO A 43 0.54 6.52 -8.50
C PRO A 43 -0.92 6.99 -8.60
N GLN A 44 -1.43 7.16 -9.81
CA GLN A 44 -2.81 7.60 -10.02
C GLN A 44 -3.84 6.57 -9.53
N ILE A 45 -3.50 5.28 -9.52
CA ILE A 45 -4.41 4.23 -9.01
C ILE A 45 -4.65 4.39 -7.50
N PRO A 46 -3.63 4.34 -6.61
CA PRO A 46 -3.83 4.52 -5.18
C PRO A 46 -4.36 5.91 -4.88
N ASN A 47 -3.91 6.97 -5.57
CA ASN A 47 -4.45 8.32 -5.37
C ASN A 47 -5.97 8.36 -5.52
N GLN A 48 -6.50 7.78 -6.61
CA GLN A 48 -7.93 7.73 -6.88
C GLN A 48 -8.69 6.87 -5.85
N LEU A 49 -8.12 5.73 -5.43
CA LEU A 49 -8.74 4.85 -4.43
C LEU A 49 -8.78 5.54 -3.06
N LEU A 50 -7.68 6.14 -2.63
CA LEU A 50 -7.57 6.83 -1.34
C LEU A 50 -8.56 7.99 -1.24
N LYS A 51 -8.67 8.84 -2.26
CA LYS A 51 -9.64 9.95 -2.28
C LYS A 51 -11.10 9.48 -2.19
N ARG A 52 -11.43 8.28 -2.67
CA ARG A 52 -12.80 7.74 -2.66
C ARG A 52 -13.18 7.06 -1.36
N TYR A 53 -12.23 6.37 -0.75
CA TYR A 53 -12.52 5.42 0.32
C TYR A 53 -11.91 5.82 1.66
N THR A 54 -11.23 6.96 1.73
CA THR A 54 -10.62 7.47 2.97
C THR A 54 -10.79 8.97 3.12
N LYS A 55 -10.61 9.44 4.36
CA LYS A 55 -10.43 10.84 4.73
C LYS A 55 -9.01 11.14 5.16
N GLU A 56 -8.68 12.42 5.26
CA GLU A 56 -7.48 12.86 5.98
C GLU A 56 -7.41 12.25 7.39
N ASN A 57 -6.19 11.87 7.81
CA ASN A 57 -5.85 11.21 9.06
C ASN A 57 -6.41 9.79 9.26
N GLU A 58 -7.23 9.26 8.34
CA GLU A 58 -7.63 7.86 8.34
C GLU A 58 -6.47 6.95 7.94
N ILE A 59 -6.53 5.68 8.35
CA ILE A 59 -5.42 4.72 8.26
C ILE A 59 -5.63 3.76 7.10
N VAL A 60 -4.60 3.61 6.27
CA VAL A 60 -4.51 2.67 5.16
C VAL A 60 -3.57 1.53 5.54
N LEU A 61 -3.96 0.29 5.28
CA LEU A 61 -3.13 -0.91 5.45
C LEU A 61 -2.75 -1.49 4.09
N GLU A 62 -1.47 -1.78 3.89
CA GLU A 62 -0.96 -2.45 2.69
C GLU A 62 0.07 -3.54 3.05
N PRO A 63 -0.29 -4.83 2.99
CA PRO A 63 0.59 -5.94 3.35
C PRO A 63 1.60 -6.33 2.24
N PHE A 64 1.67 -5.56 1.13
CA PHE A 64 2.60 -5.78 0.02
C PHE A 64 3.08 -4.43 -0.52
N MET A 65 3.82 -3.68 0.29
CA MET A 65 4.07 -2.27 0.02
C MET A 65 5.10 -2.00 -1.10
N GLY A 66 6.00 -2.95 -1.38
CA GLY A 66 7.07 -2.85 -2.36
C GLY A 66 7.84 -1.53 -2.22
N SER A 67 7.95 -0.78 -3.33
CA SER A 67 8.66 0.50 -3.36
C SER A 67 7.91 1.69 -2.72
N GLY A 68 6.80 1.47 -2.03
CA GLY A 68 6.11 2.50 -1.23
C GLY A 68 5.19 3.46 -1.99
N THR A 69 4.73 3.10 -3.20
CA THR A 69 3.86 3.98 -4.02
C THR A 69 2.62 4.46 -3.24
N THR A 70 1.95 3.57 -2.51
CA THR A 70 0.77 3.92 -1.70
C THR A 70 1.12 4.81 -0.53
N LEU A 71 2.26 4.57 0.16
CA LEU A 71 2.74 5.44 1.23
C LEU A 71 2.97 6.87 0.74
N PHE A 72 3.60 7.04 -0.42
CA PHE A 72 3.85 8.37 -0.97
C PHE A 72 2.55 9.11 -1.35
N GLU A 73 1.53 8.38 -1.83
CA GLU A 73 0.20 8.97 -2.04
C GLU A 73 -0.56 9.23 -0.74
N CYS A 74 -0.38 8.40 0.28
CA CYS A 74 -0.90 8.65 1.63
C CYS A 74 -0.30 9.93 2.22
N GLU A 75 1.01 10.15 2.06
CA GLU A 75 1.68 11.39 2.46
C GLU A 75 1.08 12.61 1.75
N LYS A 76 0.98 12.57 0.41
CA LYS A 76 0.42 13.65 -0.42
C LYS A 76 -1.02 14.00 -0.03
N LEU A 77 -1.77 13.01 0.44
CA LEU A 77 -3.17 13.15 0.84
C LEU A 77 -3.34 13.23 2.36
N HIS A 78 -2.28 13.27 3.16
CA HIS A 78 -2.36 13.30 4.64
C HIS A 78 -3.16 12.13 5.26
N ARG A 79 -2.98 10.88 4.77
CA ARG A 79 -3.54 9.64 5.33
C ARG A 79 -2.50 8.85 6.09
N LYS A 80 -2.82 8.35 7.29
CA LYS A 80 -1.89 7.48 8.00
C LYS A 80 -1.70 6.16 7.24
N TYR A 81 -0.53 5.56 7.35
CA TYR A 81 -0.18 4.38 6.56
C TYR A 81 0.48 3.28 7.41
N ILE A 82 0.04 2.05 7.20
CA ILE A 82 0.63 0.82 7.73
C ILE A 82 1.03 -0.02 6.52
N GLY A 83 2.32 -0.30 6.36
CA GLY A 83 2.82 -1.07 5.24
C GLY A 83 3.73 -2.21 5.68
N PHE A 84 3.62 -3.35 5.03
CA PHE A 84 4.51 -4.47 5.26
C PHE A 84 5.11 -4.98 3.97
N ASP A 85 6.36 -5.40 4.04
CA ASP A 85 7.02 -6.12 2.96
C ASP A 85 7.96 -7.17 3.54
N ILE A 86 8.19 -8.24 2.79
CA ILE A 86 9.17 -9.28 3.12
C ILE A 86 10.55 -8.96 2.57
N ASN A 87 10.65 -7.95 1.69
CA ASN A 87 11.91 -7.51 1.09
C ASN A 87 12.56 -6.40 1.93
N PRO A 88 13.60 -6.71 2.72
CA PRO A 88 14.26 -5.72 3.57
C PRO A 88 14.92 -4.59 2.77
N GLN A 89 15.35 -4.85 1.52
CA GLN A 89 15.94 -3.82 0.67
C GLN A 89 14.91 -2.76 0.28
N MET A 90 13.65 -3.15 0.08
CA MET A 90 12.57 -2.21 -0.22
C MET A 90 12.18 -1.40 1.02
N LEU A 91 12.13 -2.04 2.19
CA LEU A 91 11.91 -1.33 3.45
C LEU A 91 13.01 -0.29 3.72
N GLU A 92 14.27 -0.63 3.47
CA GLU A 92 15.39 0.31 3.59
C GLU A 92 15.26 1.46 2.58
N TYR A 93 14.97 1.15 1.31
CA TYR A 93 14.76 2.14 0.26
C TYR A 93 13.64 3.13 0.61
N VAL A 94 12.50 2.63 1.10
CA VAL A 94 11.35 3.47 1.47
C VAL A 94 11.68 4.31 2.70
N ASN A 95 12.28 3.74 3.75
CA ASN A 95 12.74 4.50 4.92
C ASN A 95 13.69 5.63 4.49
N ASN A 96 14.68 5.35 3.63
CA ASN A 96 15.58 6.36 3.10
C ASN A 96 14.85 7.48 2.34
N SER A 97 13.79 7.14 1.60
CA SER A 97 12.97 8.09 0.86
C SER A 97 12.07 8.96 1.75
N MET A 98 11.85 8.55 3.01
CA MET A 98 11.01 9.25 3.98
C MET A 98 11.81 10.08 5.02
N ARG A 99 13.13 9.91 5.11
CA ARG A 99 14.01 10.46 6.19
C ARG A 99 13.94 11.98 6.43
N ASP A 100 13.66 12.79 5.43
CA ASP A 100 13.76 14.26 5.53
C ASP A 100 12.39 14.95 5.73
N GLU A 101 11.36 14.19 6.09
CA GLU A 101 9.98 14.64 5.92
C GLU A 101 9.24 14.74 7.26
N LYS A 102 8.32 15.71 7.36
CA LYS A 102 7.49 15.90 8.55
C LYS A 102 6.35 14.87 8.65
N TYR A 103 6.62 13.64 8.20
CA TYR A 103 5.62 12.58 8.04
C TYR A 103 5.91 11.32 8.87
N ASP A 104 7.03 11.27 9.60
CA ASP A 104 7.45 10.12 10.41
C ASP A 104 6.39 9.63 11.40
N ASP A 105 5.57 10.52 11.95
CA ASP A 105 4.51 10.16 12.89
C ASP A 105 3.26 9.56 12.22
N ASN A 106 3.16 9.63 10.89
CA ASN A 106 1.98 9.21 10.13
C ASN A 106 2.17 7.89 9.37
N PHE A 107 3.34 7.24 9.47
CA PHE A 107 3.50 5.91 8.90
C PHE A 107 4.16 4.90 9.87
N TYR A 108 3.84 3.63 9.63
CA TYR A 108 4.49 2.48 10.24
C TYR A 108 4.78 1.49 9.13
N ILE A 109 6.06 1.17 8.92
CA ILE A 109 6.47 0.11 8.01
C ILE A 109 7.39 -0.87 8.72
N ASN A 110 7.26 -2.15 8.40
CA ASN A 110 8.12 -3.17 9.01
C ASN A 110 8.26 -4.41 8.11
N ASP A 111 9.31 -5.17 8.38
CA ASP A 111 9.50 -6.51 7.84
C ASP A 111 8.36 -7.43 8.29
N CYS A 112 7.70 -8.06 7.34
CA CYS A 112 6.63 -9.02 7.59
C CYS A 112 6.48 -10.01 6.44
N ASN A 113 6.38 -11.29 6.80
CA ASN A 113 5.73 -12.27 5.95
C ASN A 113 4.21 -12.10 6.09
N SER A 114 3.55 -11.65 5.03
CA SER A 114 2.09 -11.44 5.03
C SER A 114 1.27 -12.73 5.12
N LEU A 115 1.92 -13.90 5.00
CA LEU A 115 1.33 -15.22 5.24
C LEU A 115 1.42 -15.64 6.71
N ASP A 116 2.27 -15.00 7.52
CA ASP A 116 2.38 -15.28 8.95
C ASP A 116 1.40 -14.40 9.74
N SER A 117 0.24 -14.98 10.05
CA SER A 117 -0.81 -14.26 10.78
C SER A 117 -0.38 -13.72 12.15
N LEU A 118 0.55 -14.38 12.84
CA LEU A 118 1.03 -13.89 14.15
C LEU A 118 1.90 -12.65 13.96
N GLN A 119 2.79 -12.69 12.97
CA GLN A 119 3.65 -11.55 12.63
C GLN A 119 2.82 -10.34 12.15
N VAL A 120 1.81 -10.58 11.32
CA VAL A 120 0.87 -9.55 10.86
C VAL A 120 0.12 -8.93 12.04
N ASP A 121 -0.46 -9.75 12.93
CA ASP A 121 -1.19 -9.27 14.11
C ASP A 121 -0.30 -8.45 15.05
N GLU A 122 0.95 -8.89 15.28
CA GLU A 122 1.91 -8.15 16.09
C GLU A 122 2.28 -6.80 15.49
N ASN A 123 2.51 -6.74 14.18
CA ASN A 123 2.84 -5.51 13.47
C ASN A 123 1.64 -4.54 13.44
N ILE A 124 0.43 -5.03 13.19
CA ILE A 124 -0.80 -4.22 13.25
C ILE A 124 -1.00 -3.67 14.67
N LYS A 125 -0.76 -4.47 15.71
CA LYS A 125 -0.86 -4.02 17.10
C LYS A 125 0.10 -2.86 17.39
N LYS A 126 1.37 -2.98 17.00
CA LYS A 126 2.38 -1.91 17.17
C LYS A 126 2.01 -0.65 16.41
N ALA A 127 1.51 -0.79 15.18
CA ALA A 127 1.05 0.35 14.38
C ALA A 127 -0.18 1.04 15.00
N ASN A 128 -1.12 0.26 15.51
CA ASN A 128 -2.30 0.74 16.23
C ASN A 128 -1.93 1.48 17.52
N GLU A 129 -0.96 0.97 18.28
CA GLU A 129 -0.40 1.65 19.44
C GLU A 129 0.24 2.99 19.05
N LYS A 130 1.06 3.02 17.98
CA LYS A 130 1.66 4.25 17.45
C LYS A 130 0.60 5.29 17.05
N PHE A 131 -0.46 4.87 16.37
CA PHE A 131 -1.49 5.78 15.87
C PHE A 131 -2.62 6.07 16.84
N ASN A 132 -2.61 5.45 18.03
CA ASN A 132 -3.70 5.47 18.99
C ASN A 132 -5.05 5.13 18.32
N SER A 133 -5.07 4.01 17.59
CA SER A 133 -6.22 3.51 16.84
C SER A 133 -6.47 2.03 17.14
N SER A 134 -7.69 1.55 16.87
CA SER A 134 -8.05 0.13 16.94
C SER A 134 -8.56 -0.44 15.62
N HIS A 135 -8.52 0.38 14.55
CA HIS A 135 -9.05 0.01 13.24
C HIS A 135 -8.24 0.68 12.11
N VAL A 136 -8.38 0.12 10.92
CA VAL A 136 -7.97 0.72 9.65
C VAL A 136 -9.20 1.00 8.79
N GLN A 137 -9.12 2.00 7.91
CA GLN A 137 -10.26 2.41 7.07
C GLN A 137 -10.26 1.70 5.72
N PHE A 138 -9.07 1.46 5.17
CA PHE A 138 -8.94 0.91 3.84
C PHE A 138 -7.75 -0.04 3.78
N VAL A 139 -7.96 -1.19 3.16
CA VAL A 139 -6.90 -2.15 2.87
C VAL A 139 -6.66 -2.12 1.37
N LEU A 140 -5.42 -1.88 0.96
CA LEU A 140 -5.00 -1.95 -0.43
C LEU A 140 -3.94 -3.04 -0.55
N MET A 141 -4.11 -3.95 -1.51
CA MET A 141 -3.17 -5.05 -1.71
C MET A 141 -2.75 -5.10 -3.17
N HIS A 142 -1.46 -5.24 -3.40
CA HIS A 142 -0.88 -5.51 -4.71
C HIS A 142 0.17 -6.63 -4.60
N PRO A 143 -0.29 -7.86 -4.28
CA PRO A 143 0.58 -9.01 -4.13
C PRO A 143 1.29 -9.36 -5.44
N PRO A 144 2.41 -10.10 -5.40
CA PRO A 144 3.09 -10.55 -6.59
C PRO A 144 2.23 -11.53 -7.40
N TYR A 145 2.50 -11.59 -8.70
CA TYR A 145 1.96 -12.62 -9.57
C TYR A 145 2.79 -13.89 -9.48
N MET A 146 2.12 -15.04 -9.59
CA MET A 146 2.75 -16.37 -9.60
C MET A 146 3.80 -16.47 -10.73
N ASP A 147 5.04 -16.76 -10.35
CA ASP A 147 6.16 -17.09 -11.26
C ASP A 147 6.43 -16.11 -12.41
N ILE A 148 6.09 -14.82 -12.28
CA ILE A 148 6.38 -13.81 -13.32
C ILE A 148 7.68 -13.05 -13.03
N VAL A 149 7.77 -12.45 -11.84
CA VAL A 149 8.94 -11.68 -11.39
C VAL A 149 9.25 -12.13 -9.98
N LYS A 150 10.48 -12.63 -9.76
CA LYS A 150 10.96 -13.02 -8.43
C LYS A 150 11.49 -11.78 -7.70
N PHE A 151 10.89 -11.44 -6.56
CA PHE A 151 11.23 -10.20 -5.84
C PHE A 151 12.31 -10.40 -4.79
N THR A 152 12.38 -11.59 -4.20
CA THR A 152 13.37 -11.99 -3.20
C THR A 152 13.70 -13.47 -3.34
N GLU A 153 14.79 -13.92 -2.72
CA GLU A 153 15.11 -15.37 -2.57
C GLU A 153 14.43 -15.99 -1.33
N ASN A 154 13.48 -15.28 -0.69
CA ASN A 154 12.78 -15.78 0.48
C ASN A 154 11.76 -16.85 0.08
N GLU A 155 11.74 -17.99 0.75
CA GLU A 155 10.78 -19.08 0.47
C GLU A 155 9.31 -18.67 0.70
N ASN A 156 9.07 -17.63 1.49
CA ASN A 156 7.74 -17.09 1.76
C ASN A 156 7.33 -15.99 0.75
N ASP A 157 8.18 -15.66 -0.20
CA ASP A 157 7.82 -14.79 -1.31
C ASP A 157 6.88 -15.55 -2.26
N LEU A 158 5.62 -15.11 -2.32
CA LEU A 158 4.60 -15.71 -3.17
C LEU A 158 5.00 -15.75 -4.66
N SER A 159 5.90 -14.86 -5.11
CA SER A 159 6.40 -14.92 -6.48
C SER A 159 7.27 -16.14 -6.76
N GLN A 160 7.84 -16.79 -5.74
CA GLN A 160 8.67 -17.98 -5.87
C GLN A 160 7.90 -19.24 -6.26
N ILE A 161 6.59 -19.27 -6.00
CA ILE A 161 5.73 -20.42 -6.29
C ILE A 161 5.46 -20.50 -7.79
N ASP A 162 5.74 -21.66 -8.39
CA ASP A 162 5.50 -21.99 -9.79
C ASP A 162 4.28 -22.90 -10.02
N ASP A 163 3.78 -23.54 -8.95
CA ASP A 163 2.55 -24.33 -8.97
C ASP A 163 1.31 -23.49 -8.61
N ILE A 164 0.27 -23.59 -9.45
CA ILE A 164 -0.95 -22.80 -9.30
C ILE A 164 -1.79 -23.21 -8.09
N ASP A 165 -1.83 -24.49 -7.75
CA ASP A 165 -2.63 -24.96 -6.62
C ASP A 165 -1.97 -24.56 -5.30
N GLU A 166 -0.64 -24.64 -5.22
CA GLU A 166 0.13 -24.12 -4.10
C GLU A 166 0.01 -22.60 -3.97
N PHE A 167 0.13 -21.86 -5.08
CA PHE A 167 0.02 -20.40 -5.06
C PHE A 167 -1.36 -19.98 -4.56
N VAL A 168 -2.44 -20.55 -5.11
CA VAL A 168 -3.81 -20.24 -4.69
C VAL A 168 -4.02 -20.63 -3.22
N LYS A 169 -3.52 -21.78 -2.78
CA LYS A 169 -3.59 -22.20 -1.37
C LYS A 169 -2.93 -21.18 -0.45
N LYS A 170 -1.68 -20.79 -0.74
CA LYS A 170 -0.95 -19.79 0.05
C LYS A 170 -1.62 -18.42 0.00
N PHE A 171 -2.11 -18.01 -1.16
CA PHE A 171 -2.81 -16.74 -1.32
C PHE A 171 -4.09 -16.68 -0.46
N MET A 172 -4.81 -17.80 -0.30
CA MET A 172 -5.97 -17.88 0.59
C MET A 172 -5.61 -17.82 2.09
N GLU A 173 -4.34 -18.00 2.46
CA GLU A 173 -3.85 -17.83 3.83
C GLU A 173 -3.59 -16.36 4.19
N LEU A 174 -3.61 -15.45 3.21
CA LEU A 174 -3.51 -14.00 3.44
C LEU A 174 -4.69 -13.52 4.29
N LYS A 175 -4.37 -12.76 5.34
CA LYS A 175 -5.35 -12.10 6.21
C LYS A 175 -5.33 -10.60 6.05
#